data_AF-A0A7Y3E375-F1
#
_entry.id   AF-A0A7Y3E375-F1
#
_cell.length_a   1.000
_cell.length_b   1.000
_cell.length_c   1.000
_cell.angle_alpha   90.00
_cell.angle_beta   90.00
_cell.angle_gamma   90.00
#
_symmetry.space_group_name_H-M   'P 1'
#
loop_
_entity.id
_entity.type
_entity.pdbx_description
1 polymer ?
#
loop_
_entity_poly.entity_id
_entity_poly.type
_entity_poly.pdbx_seq_one_letter_code
_entity_poly.pdbx_strand_id
1 'polypeptide(L)'
;MTAAADPASASRDSLPAGDQFLPHHRLPDRARAWAAIYGLTTLALVATFVVARRFPEARFRDFHLLATAAAAMALVAGILTLVRYHSRPNNTLLFIGAALIGAGILDSYHAMISSAYFVEAFPTAPARLSAWSWTISRLFLSVMLLASWAAGIRQDKLGEDGRIDTRSIYDDVILLALVCLGFFIVVPLPSAYHPNWPVSRPHALGVAAVFLLALIGYLRRGVWH
;
A
#
# COMPACT_ATOMS: atom_id res chain seq x y z
N MET A 1 -71.51 -40.95 22.25
CA MET A 1 -71.12 -39.59 21.81
C MET A 1 -69.63 -39.45 22.04
N THR A 2 -68.95 -39.24 20.92
CA THR A 2 -67.53 -38.96 20.70
C THR A 2 -67.10 -37.62 21.28
N ALA A 3 -65.83 -37.53 21.69
CA ALA A 3 -64.92 -36.37 21.81
C ALA A 3 -64.16 -36.42 23.15
N ALA A 4 -62.88 -36.10 23.28
CA ALA A 4 -61.78 -35.86 22.36
C ALA A 4 -60.51 -35.83 23.23
N ALA A 5 -59.36 -36.13 22.62
CA ALA A 5 -58.05 -36.27 23.25
C ALA A 5 -57.53 -35.00 23.97
N ASP A 6 -56.72 -35.19 25.01
CA ASP A 6 -55.71 -34.22 25.43
C ASP A 6 -54.34 -34.64 24.86
N PRO A 7 -53.77 -33.88 23.90
CA PRO A 7 -52.52 -34.22 23.20
C PRO A 7 -51.23 -33.76 23.92
N ALA A 8 -51.25 -33.50 25.23
CA ALA A 8 -50.13 -32.85 25.92
C ALA A 8 -49.00 -33.77 26.44
N SER A 9 -48.79 -34.98 25.89
CA SER A 9 -47.76 -35.91 26.41
C SER A 9 -46.67 -36.37 25.44
N ALA A 10 -46.56 -35.80 24.24
CA ALA A 10 -45.53 -36.20 23.28
C ALA A 10 -44.82 -35.01 22.62
N SER A 11 -43.54 -34.83 22.96
CA SER A 11 -42.44 -34.29 22.10
C SER A 11 -41.37 -33.52 22.89
N ARG A 12 -40.77 -34.15 23.90
CA ARG A 12 -39.56 -33.63 24.56
C ARG A 12 -38.25 -34.32 24.16
N ASP A 13 -38.26 -35.10 23.10
CA ASP A 13 -37.07 -35.77 22.57
C ASP A 13 -36.83 -35.40 21.11
N SER A 14 -35.54 -35.28 20.79
CA SER A 14 -34.90 -35.01 19.49
C SER A 14 -34.89 -33.56 18.99
N LEU A 15 -34.13 -32.70 19.66
CA LEU A 15 -33.33 -31.73 18.90
C LEU A 15 -32.18 -32.49 18.24
N PRO A 16 -31.99 -32.39 16.91
CA PRO A 16 -30.87 -33.04 16.25
C PRO A 16 -29.58 -32.40 16.74
N ALA A 17 -28.64 -33.24 17.20
CA ALA A 17 -27.26 -32.89 17.49
C ALA A 17 -26.51 -32.55 16.19
N GLY A 18 -26.93 -31.47 15.53
CA GLY A 18 -26.36 -30.93 14.31
C GLY A 18 -25.80 -29.54 14.59
N ASP A 19 -24.61 -29.52 15.19
CA ASP A 19 -23.52 -28.58 14.88
C ASP A 19 -22.47 -28.74 15.97
N GLN A 20 -21.78 -29.88 15.89
CA GLN A 20 -20.46 -30.02 16.46
C GLN A 20 -19.61 -28.88 15.91
N PHE A 21 -19.31 -27.93 16.79
CA PHE A 21 -18.15 -27.04 16.74
C PHE A 21 -17.00 -27.68 15.96
N LEU A 22 -16.89 -27.38 14.67
CA LEU A 22 -15.70 -27.69 13.90
C LEU A 22 -14.64 -26.67 14.32
N PRO A 23 -13.53 -27.09 14.94
CA PRO A 23 -12.47 -26.16 15.30
C PRO A 23 -11.90 -25.53 14.02
N HIS A 24 -11.84 -24.20 13.98
CA HIS A 24 -11.31 -23.37 12.88
C HIS A 24 -9.79 -23.53 12.66
N HIS A 25 -9.24 -24.73 12.81
CA HIS A 25 -7.80 -24.98 12.87
C HIS A 25 -7.15 -25.34 11.52
N ARG A 26 -7.76 -25.02 10.37
CA ARG A 26 -7.14 -25.17 9.03
C ARG A 26 -6.72 -23.83 8.44
N LEU A 27 -5.87 -23.10 9.15
CA LEU A 27 -5.27 -21.83 8.68
C LEU A 27 -3.84 -21.90 8.05
N PRO A 28 -3.08 -23.02 8.03
CA PRO A 28 -1.69 -22.97 7.51
C PRO A 28 -1.58 -23.08 5.99
N ASP A 29 -2.45 -23.83 5.30
CA ASP A 29 -2.24 -24.15 3.87
C ASP A 29 -2.56 -22.98 2.94
N ARG A 30 -3.58 -22.18 3.26
CA ARG A 30 -3.89 -20.96 2.49
C ARG A 30 -2.81 -19.90 2.65
N ALA A 31 -2.32 -19.68 3.88
CA ALA A 31 -1.26 -18.72 4.14
C ALA A 31 0.05 -19.07 3.39
N ARG A 32 0.39 -20.37 3.31
CA ARG A 32 1.51 -20.87 2.52
C ARG A 32 1.33 -20.66 1.02
N ALA A 33 0.12 -20.88 0.49
CA ALA A 33 -0.19 -20.63 -0.91
C ALA A 33 -0.04 -19.14 -1.28
N TRP A 34 -0.55 -18.22 -0.45
CA TRP A 34 -0.38 -16.78 -0.68
C TRP A 34 1.08 -16.34 -0.58
N ALA A 35 1.82 -16.85 0.41
CA ALA A 35 3.27 -16.59 0.52
C ALA A 35 4.03 -17.07 -0.73
N ALA A 36 3.66 -18.24 -1.28
CA ALA A 36 4.22 -18.76 -2.52
C ALA A 36 3.88 -17.86 -3.72
N ILE A 37 2.64 -17.38 -3.83
CA ILE A 37 2.22 -16.44 -4.89
C ILE A 37 3.06 -15.15 -4.78
N TYR A 38 3.14 -14.52 -3.61
CA TYR A 38 3.93 -13.30 -3.43
C TYR A 38 5.42 -13.51 -3.70
N GLY A 39 5.96 -14.65 -3.28
CA GLY A 39 7.34 -15.04 -3.59
C GLY A 39 7.57 -15.21 -5.09
N LEU A 40 6.65 -15.88 -5.79
CA LEU A 40 6.73 -16.10 -7.23
C LEU A 40 6.56 -14.79 -8.01
N THR A 41 5.65 -13.91 -7.59
CA THR A 41 5.52 -12.56 -8.16
C THR A 41 6.81 -11.76 -7.98
N THR A 42 7.41 -11.81 -6.79
CA THR A 42 8.69 -11.12 -6.51
C THR A 42 9.80 -11.66 -7.41
N LEU A 43 9.90 -12.99 -7.53
CA LEU A 43 10.92 -13.64 -8.36
C LEU A 43 10.71 -13.33 -9.84
N ALA A 44 9.46 -13.33 -10.31
CA ALA A 44 9.10 -12.93 -11.66
C ALA A 44 9.49 -11.46 -11.94
N LEU A 45 9.17 -10.53 -11.03
CA LEU A 45 9.55 -9.12 -11.16
C LEU A 45 11.07 -8.93 -11.21
N VAL A 46 11.83 -9.65 -10.37
CA VAL A 46 13.29 -9.62 -10.38
C VAL A 46 13.84 -10.19 -11.69
N ALA A 47 13.30 -11.30 -12.17
CA ALA A 47 13.70 -11.90 -13.44
C ALA A 47 13.43 -10.95 -14.62
N THR A 48 12.23 -10.35 -14.68
CA THR A 48 11.87 -9.34 -15.67
C THR A 48 12.83 -8.15 -15.62
N PHE A 49 13.18 -7.67 -14.43
CA PHE A 49 14.14 -6.56 -14.27
C PHE A 49 15.54 -6.92 -14.80
N VAL A 50 16.04 -8.13 -14.50
CA VAL A 50 17.34 -8.60 -14.99
C VAL A 50 17.35 -8.73 -16.51
N VAL A 51 16.27 -9.26 -17.10
CA VAL A 51 16.11 -9.36 -18.56
C VAL A 51 16.01 -7.98 -19.20
N ALA A 52 15.20 -7.07 -18.64
CA ALA A 52 15.04 -5.71 -19.16
C ALA A 52 16.36 -4.92 -19.18
N ARG A 53 17.27 -5.17 -18.22
CA ARG A 53 18.62 -4.57 -18.23
C ARG A 53 19.48 -4.98 -19.43
N ARG A 54 19.17 -6.10 -20.09
CA ARG A 54 19.89 -6.58 -21.27
C ARG A 54 19.52 -5.82 -22.55
N PHE A 55 18.45 -5.03 -22.54
CA PHE A 55 17.95 -4.28 -23.70
C PHE A 55 18.02 -2.75 -23.44
N PRO A 56 19.22 -2.12 -23.55
CA PRO A 56 19.38 -0.69 -23.28
C PRO A 56 18.58 0.21 -24.23
N GLU A 57 18.31 -0.24 -25.46
CA GLU A 57 17.53 0.52 -26.45
C GLU A 57 16.03 0.58 -26.15
N ALA A 58 15.52 -0.31 -25.29
CA ALA A 58 14.14 -0.26 -24.80
C ALA A 58 13.94 0.75 -23.64
N ARG A 59 14.96 1.56 -23.30
CA ARG A 59 14.83 2.63 -22.31
C ARG A 59 13.87 3.68 -22.84
N PHE A 60 12.61 3.52 -22.44
CA PHE A 60 11.46 4.35 -22.79
C PHE A 60 11.84 5.83 -22.92
N ARG A 61 11.70 6.33 -24.15
CA ARG A 61 11.84 7.74 -24.51
C ARG A 61 10.87 8.64 -23.72
N ASP A 62 9.85 8.03 -23.09
CA ASP A 62 8.74 8.71 -22.41
C ASP A 62 8.61 8.32 -20.93
N PHE A 63 9.70 8.40 -20.15
CA PHE A 63 9.65 8.21 -18.69
C PHE A 63 8.56 9.05 -17.99
N HIS A 64 8.25 10.22 -18.54
CA HIS A 64 7.20 11.10 -18.03
C HIS A 64 5.78 10.52 -18.23
N LEU A 65 5.50 9.77 -19.31
CA LEU A 65 4.20 9.12 -19.53
C LEU A 65 3.95 7.99 -18.53
N LEU A 66 5.01 7.25 -18.17
CA LEU A 66 4.91 6.22 -17.14
C LEU A 66 4.62 6.85 -15.76
N ALA A 67 5.26 7.98 -15.46
CA ALA A 67 5.02 8.71 -14.23
C ALA A 67 3.59 9.30 -14.15
N THR A 68 3.06 9.87 -15.24
CA THR A 68 1.67 10.36 -15.27
C THR A 68 0.66 9.23 -15.16
N ALA A 69 0.88 8.09 -15.83
CA ALA A 69 0.02 6.92 -15.71
C ALA A 69 0.03 6.35 -14.29
N ALA A 70 1.20 6.25 -13.65
CA ALA A 70 1.33 5.84 -12.26
C ALA A 70 0.57 6.78 -11.31
N ALA A 71 0.72 8.10 -11.50
CA ALA A 71 0.00 9.10 -10.73
C ALA A 71 -1.53 8.96 -10.88
N ALA A 72 -2.02 8.81 -12.11
CA ALA A 72 -3.44 8.62 -12.39
C ALA A 72 -3.98 7.33 -11.74
N MET A 73 -3.25 6.23 -11.85
CA MET A 73 -3.61 4.96 -11.21
C MET A 73 -3.66 5.08 -9.69
N ALA A 74 -2.69 5.76 -9.08
CA ALA A 74 -2.66 6.00 -7.65
C ALA A 74 -3.86 6.86 -7.20
N LEU A 75 -4.18 7.94 -7.93
CA LEU A 75 -5.33 8.78 -7.64
C LEU A 75 -6.65 8.01 -7.75
N VAL A 76 -6.86 7.27 -8.84
CA VAL A 76 -8.07 6.46 -9.04
C VAL A 76 -8.20 5.40 -7.95
N ALA A 77 -7.14 4.65 -7.67
CA ALA A 77 -7.14 3.64 -6.62
C ALA A 77 -7.38 4.26 -5.23
N GLY A 78 -6.81 5.43 -4.96
CA GLY A 78 -7.03 6.20 -3.73
C GLY A 78 -8.48 6.62 -3.57
N ILE A 79 -9.09 7.21 -4.61
CA ILE A 79 -10.50 7.60 -4.63
C ILE A 79 -11.39 6.37 -4.38
N LEU A 80 -11.19 5.27 -5.11
CA LEU A 80 -11.98 4.05 -4.93
C LEU A 80 -11.85 3.48 -3.52
N THR A 81 -10.66 3.54 -2.93
CA THR A 81 -10.42 3.08 -1.56
C THR A 81 -11.13 3.98 -0.55
N LEU A 82 -11.14 5.31 -0.75
CA LEU A 82 -11.87 6.25 0.11
C LEU A 82 -13.40 6.10 -0.03
N VAL A 83 -13.92 5.87 -1.25
CA VAL A 83 -15.33 5.55 -1.46
C VAL A 83 -15.70 4.28 -0.69
N ARG A 84 -14.85 3.25 -0.75
CA ARG A 84 -15.04 2.01 0.02
C ARG A 84 -14.97 2.27 1.54
N TYR A 85 -14.06 3.13 1.99
CA TYR A 85 -14.00 3.56 3.39
C TYR A 85 -15.31 4.20 3.86
N HIS A 86 -15.90 5.09 3.08
CA HIS A 86 -17.19 5.71 3.44
C HIS A 86 -18.35 4.71 3.48
N SER A 87 -18.26 3.61 2.74
CA SER A 87 -19.25 2.51 2.81
C SER A 87 -19.02 1.57 3.99
N ARG A 88 -17.76 1.30 4.34
CA ARG A 88 -17.34 0.40 5.44
C ARG A 88 -16.12 1.00 6.16
N PRO A 89 -16.33 1.81 7.20
CA PRO A 89 -15.26 2.59 7.80
C PRO A 89 -14.27 1.69 8.55
N ASN A 90 -13.04 1.65 8.04
CA ASN A 90 -11.89 0.94 8.60
C ASN A 90 -10.65 1.82 8.43
N ASN A 91 -9.88 2.02 9.49
CA ASN A 91 -8.68 2.87 9.46
C ASN A 91 -7.69 2.41 8.39
N THR A 92 -7.58 1.10 8.15
CA THR A 92 -6.71 0.54 7.12
C THR A 92 -7.08 1.10 5.74
N LEU A 93 -8.38 1.17 5.41
CA LEU A 93 -8.85 1.73 4.14
C LEU A 93 -8.61 3.23 4.07
N LEU A 94 -8.82 3.96 5.18
CA LEU A 94 -8.57 5.40 5.22
C LEU A 94 -7.09 5.72 4.99
N PHE A 95 -6.18 5.04 5.70
CA PHE A 95 -4.75 5.20 5.52
C PHE A 95 -4.32 4.84 4.09
N ILE A 96 -4.75 3.70 3.56
CA ILE A 96 -4.37 3.29 2.19
C ILE A 96 -4.92 4.27 1.16
N GLY A 97 -6.18 4.68 1.29
CA GLY A 97 -6.81 5.63 0.38
C GLY A 97 -6.10 6.99 0.39
N ALA A 98 -5.89 7.56 1.57
CA ALA A 98 -5.20 8.84 1.72
C ALA A 98 -3.73 8.77 1.26
N ALA A 99 -3.04 7.65 1.53
CA ALA A 99 -1.69 7.41 1.05
C ALA A 99 -1.60 7.34 -0.48
N LEU A 100 -2.57 6.69 -1.14
CA LEU A 100 -2.62 6.60 -2.59
C LEU A 100 -2.93 7.96 -3.23
N ILE A 101 -3.81 8.78 -2.63
CA ILE A 101 -4.04 10.16 -3.06
C ILE A 101 -2.75 10.99 -2.94
N GLY A 102 -2.11 10.97 -1.77
CA GLY A 102 -0.87 11.72 -1.56
C GLY A 102 0.26 11.26 -2.50
N ALA A 103 0.42 9.96 -2.70
CA ALA A 103 1.37 9.40 -3.66
C ALA A 103 1.06 9.84 -5.09
N GLY A 104 -0.22 9.83 -5.49
CA GLY A 104 -0.67 10.34 -6.79
C GLY A 104 -0.33 11.80 -7.01
N ILE A 105 -0.56 12.67 -6.02
CA ILE A 105 -0.18 14.09 -6.07
C ILE A 105 1.33 14.26 -6.19
N LEU A 106 2.11 13.55 -5.38
CA LEU A 106 3.59 13.61 -5.42
C LEU A 106 4.15 13.06 -6.76
N ASP A 107 3.54 12.01 -7.32
CA ASP A 107 3.92 11.48 -8.63
C ASP A 107 3.49 12.41 -9.77
N SER A 108 2.36 13.12 -9.66
CA SER A 108 2.00 14.20 -10.59
C SER A 108 3.02 15.34 -10.56
N TYR A 109 3.45 15.75 -9.36
CA TYR A 109 4.53 16.73 -9.21
C TYR A 109 5.82 16.23 -9.88
N HIS A 110 6.22 14.98 -9.63
CA HIS A 110 7.39 14.38 -10.26
C HIS A 110 7.29 14.35 -11.79
N ALA A 111 6.12 14.00 -12.34
CA ALA A 111 5.87 13.98 -13.77
C ALA A 111 5.99 15.38 -14.39
N MET A 112 5.47 16.40 -13.69
CA MET A 112 5.55 17.80 -14.13
C MET A 112 7.00 18.29 -14.22
N ILE A 113 7.80 18.09 -13.17
CA ILE A 113 9.21 18.53 -13.13
C ILE A 113 10.14 17.72 -14.06
N SER A 114 9.71 16.52 -14.47
CA SER A 114 10.44 15.67 -15.41
C SER A 114 10.03 15.88 -16.87
N SER A 115 9.04 16.74 -17.13
CA SER A 115 8.60 17.08 -18.49
C SER A 115 9.61 17.96 -19.22
N ALA A 116 9.63 17.88 -20.55
CA ALA A 116 10.56 18.64 -21.39
C ALA A 116 10.47 20.17 -21.17
N TYR A 117 9.26 20.68 -20.88
CA TYR A 117 9.02 22.10 -20.58
C TYR A 117 9.83 22.62 -19.39
N PHE A 118 10.07 21.79 -18.37
CA PHE A 118 10.87 22.17 -17.21
C PHE A 118 12.37 21.98 -17.41
N VAL A 119 12.78 21.11 -18.34
CA VAL A 119 14.18 20.89 -18.68
C VAL A 119 14.78 22.10 -19.40
N GLU A 120 14.00 22.78 -20.24
CA GLU A 120 14.44 24.01 -20.91
C GLU A 120 14.63 25.17 -19.94
N ALA A 121 13.76 25.29 -18.91
CA ALA A 121 13.85 26.33 -17.90
C ALA A 121 14.99 26.10 -16.87
N PHE A 122 15.38 24.84 -16.65
CA PHE A 122 16.43 24.47 -15.70
C PHE A 122 17.30 23.33 -16.26
N PRO A 123 18.49 23.58 -16.82
CA PRO A 123 19.25 22.52 -17.52
C PRO A 123 19.93 21.47 -16.62
N THR A 124 20.34 21.82 -15.40
CA THR A 124 21.19 20.97 -14.53
C THR A 124 20.50 20.48 -13.25
N ALA A 125 19.42 21.15 -12.82
CA ALA A 125 18.60 20.77 -11.67
C ALA A 125 17.65 19.56 -11.90
N PRO A 126 17.09 19.29 -13.11
CA PRO A 126 16.04 18.29 -13.29
C PRO A 126 16.52 16.88 -13.02
N ALA A 127 17.75 16.52 -13.39
CA ALA A 127 18.22 15.14 -13.25
C ALA A 127 18.30 14.70 -11.78
N ARG A 128 18.80 15.57 -10.89
CA ARG A 128 18.87 15.31 -9.45
C ARG A 128 17.50 15.42 -8.80
N LEU A 129 16.76 16.49 -9.12
CA LEU A 129 15.44 16.73 -8.57
C LEU A 129 14.43 15.64 -8.97
N SER A 130 14.46 15.19 -10.23
CA SER A 130 13.66 14.07 -10.74
C SER A 130 14.00 12.76 -10.02
N ALA A 131 15.30 12.43 -9.88
CA ALA A 131 15.70 11.20 -9.20
C ALA A 131 15.25 11.13 -7.72
N TRP A 132 15.35 12.24 -6.99
CA TRP A 132 14.95 12.30 -5.59
C TRP A 132 13.43 12.44 -5.40
N SER A 133 12.75 13.25 -6.21
CA SER A 133 11.27 13.35 -6.17
C SER A 133 10.60 12.02 -6.47
N TRP A 134 11.18 11.23 -7.39
CA TRP A 134 10.77 9.84 -7.58
C TRP A 134 10.89 9.06 -6.26
N THR A 135 12.03 9.10 -5.61
CA THR A 135 12.26 8.35 -4.36
C THR A 135 11.32 8.80 -3.22
N ILE A 136 11.08 10.11 -3.11
CA ILE A 136 10.27 10.67 -2.03
C ILE A 136 8.81 10.19 -2.08
N SER A 137 8.17 10.12 -3.26
CA SER A 137 6.78 9.63 -3.33
C SER A 137 6.66 8.16 -2.89
N ARG A 138 7.68 7.34 -3.17
CA ARG A 138 7.75 5.94 -2.73
C ARG A 138 7.99 5.86 -1.23
N LEU A 139 8.86 6.71 -0.70
CA LEU A 139 9.10 6.80 0.74
C LEU A 139 7.81 7.19 1.48
N PHE A 140 7.13 8.25 1.03
CA PHE A 140 5.83 8.68 1.53
C PHE A 140 4.84 7.51 1.60
N LEU A 141 4.65 6.82 0.47
CA LEU A 141 3.71 5.69 0.41
C LEU A 141 4.13 4.56 1.35
N SER A 142 5.42 4.22 1.41
CA SER A 142 5.93 3.15 2.28
C SER A 142 5.73 3.45 3.77
N VAL A 143 5.96 4.70 4.19
CA VAL A 143 5.75 5.15 5.57
C VAL A 143 4.27 5.12 5.92
N MET A 144 3.42 5.58 5.01
CA MET A 144 1.97 5.55 5.19
C MET A 144 1.41 4.13 5.29
N LEU A 145 1.92 3.19 4.49
CA LEU A 145 1.55 1.77 4.61
C LEU A 145 2.02 1.15 5.93
N LEU A 146 3.22 1.52 6.39
CA LEU A 146 3.73 1.07 7.68
C LEU A 146 2.89 1.64 8.84
N ALA A 147 2.50 2.91 8.76
CA ALA A 147 1.60 3.56 9.71
C ALA A 147 0.21 2.90 9.71
N SER A 148 -0.32 2.56 8.53
CA SER A 148 -1.56 1.81 8.38
C SER A 148 -1.51 0.45 9.06
N TRP A 149 -0.41 -0.29 8.89
CA TRP A 149 -0.19 -1.55 9.58
C TRP A 149 -0.13 -1.38 11.11
N ALA A 150 0.62 -0.39 11.60
CA ALA A 150 0.71 -0.09 13.03
C ALA A 150 -0.64 0.32 13.64
N ALA A 151 -1.41 1.14 12.92
CA ALA A 151 -2.78 1.52 13.29
C ALA A 151 -3.70 0.29 13.32
N GLY A 152 -3.53 -0.64 12.37
CA GLY A 152 -4.22 -1.92 12.35
C GLY A 152 -3.95 -2.76 13.60
N ILE A 153 -2.68 -2.90 14.01
CA ILE A 153 -2.32 -3.61 15.26
C ILE A 153 -2.96 -2.94 16.47
N ARG A 154 -2.95 -1.61 16.53
CA ARG A 154 -3.56 -0.86 17.64
C ARG A 154 -5.07 -1.11 17.70
N GLN A 155 -5.75 -1.10 16.56
CA GLN A 155 -7.18 -1.37 16.46
C GLN A 155 -7.51 -2.82 16.87
N ASP A 156 -6.69 -3.81 16.48
CA ASP A 156 -6.91 -5.21 16.87
C ASP A 156 -6.78 -5.42 18.39
N LYS A 157 -5.92 -4.65 19.06
CA LYS A 157 -5.68 -4.75 20.50
C LYS A 157 -6.71 -4.00 21.35
N LEU A 158 -7.18 -2.85 20.87
CA LEU A 158 -8.00 -1.91 21.65
C LEU A 158 -9.45 -1.80 21.14
N GLY A 159 -9.82 -2.52 20.07
CA GLY A 159 -11.17 -2.45 19.50
C GLY A 159 -11.50 -1.05 18.98
N GLU A 160 -12.68 -0.53 19.33
CA GLU A 160 -13.13 0.80 18.91
C GLU A 160 -12.28 1.93 19.51
N ASP A 161 -11.77 1.76 20.73
CA ASP A 161 -10.86 2.72 21.38
C ASP A 161 -9.48 2.79 20.70
N GLY A 162 -9.16 1.76 19.90
CA GLY A 162 -7.98 1.73 19.05
C GLY A 162 -8.11 2.52 17.75
N ARG A 163 -9.30 3.08 17.46
CA ARG A 163 -9.52 3.80 16.21
C ARG A 163 -8.83 5.16 16.26
N ILE A 164 -7.99 5.41 15.26
CA ILE A 164 -7.39 6.73 15.06
C ILE A 164 -8.44 7.64 14.44
N ASP A 165 -8.51 8.87 14.93
CA ASP A 165 -9.42 9.86 14.41
C ASP A 165 -9.14 10.15 12.93
N THR A 166 -10.22 10.31 12.15
CA THR A 166 -10.13 10.52 10.70
C THR A 166 -9.41 11.82 10.38
N ARG A 167 -9.64 12.87 11.18
CA ARG A 167 -9.01 14.17 10.97
C ARG A 167 -7.50 14.10 11.19
N SER A 168 -7.07 13.42 12.26
CA SER A 168 -5.64 13.19 12.52
C SER A 168 -4.94 12.53 11.32
N ILE A 169 -5.57 11.54 10.68
CA ILE A 169 -4.97 10.85 9.52
C ILE A 169 -4.83 11.79 8.33
N TYR A 170 -5.84 12.63 8.05
CA TYR A 170 -5.73 13.62 6.98
C TYR A 170 -4.67 14.67 7.29
N ASP A 171 -4.59 15.14 8.53
CA ASP A 171 -3.58 16.11 8.97
C ASP A 171 -2.17 15.52 8.82
N ASP A 172 -1.96 14.27 9.24
CA ASP A 172 -0.69 13.55 9.09
C ASP A 172 -0.30 13.37 7.61
N VAL A 173 -1.27 13.02 6.76
CA VAL A 173 -1.07 12.86 5.31
C VAL A 173 -0.67 14.18 4.66
N ILE A 174 -1.40 15.26 4.96
CA ILE A 174 -1.15 16.59 4.41
C ILE A 174 0.21 17.09 4.90
N LEU A 175 0.48 16.99 6.20
CA LEU A 175 1.76 17.39 6.78
C LEU A 175 2.91 16.63 6.13
N LEU A 176 2.81 15.31 6.03
CA LEU A 176 3.87 14.49 5.44
C LEU A 176 4.06 14.82 3.95
N ALA A 177 2.98 15.03 3.19
CA ALA A 177 3.06 15.44 1.78
C ALA A 177 3.71 16.81 1.61
N LEU A 178 3.38 17.78 2.47
CA LEU A 178 4.00 19.10 2.47
C LEU A 178 5.48 19.03 2.85
N VAL A 179 5.84 18.21 3.84
CA VAL A 179 7.24 17.93 4.19
C VAL A 179 7.97 17.33 2.99
N CYS A 180 7.37 16.37 2.30
CA CYS A 180 7.93 15.75 1.10
C CYS A 180 8.15 16.76 -0.05
N LEU A 181 7.21 17.68 -0.27
CA LEU A 181 7.34 18.73 -1.29
C LEU A 181 8.37 19.80 -0.88
N GLY A 182 8.37 20.20 0.40
CA GLY A 182 9.25 21.24 0.95
C GLY A 182 10.69 20.79 1.19
N PHE A 183 10.94 19.47 1.29
CA PHE A 183 12.27 18.90 1.52
C PHE A 183 13.32 19.44 0.54
N PHE A 184 12.94 19.63 -0.72
CA PHE A 184 13.81 20.10 -1.80
C PHE A 184 14.24 21.56 -1.69
N ILE A 185 13.54 22.36 -0.87
CA ILE A 185 13.85 23.79 -0.68
C ILE A 185 14.99 23.95 0.31
N VAL A 186 15.05 23.08 1.32
CA VAL A 186 15.95 23.24 2.47
C VAL A 186 17.19 22.34 2.37
N VAL A 187 17.08 21.19 1.71
CA VAL A 187 18.14 20.18 1.69
C VAL A 187 18.86 20.17 0.33
N PRO A 188 20.17 20.44 0.28
CA PRO A 188 20.94 20.35 -0.95
C PRO A 188 20.97 18.89 -1.42
N LEU A 189 20.52 18.65 -2.66
CA LEU A 189 20.35 17.32 -3.23
C LEU A 189 21.70 16.69 -3.58
N PRO A 190 22.14 15.62 -2.88
CA PRO A 190 23.35 14.91 -3.25
C PRO A 190 23.14 14.15 -4.56
N SER A 191 24.22 13.68 -5.18
CA SER A 191 24.12 12.84 -6.37
C SER A 191 23.24 11.63 -6.08
N ALA A 192 22.21 11.43 -6.89
CA ALA A 192 21.34 10.27 -6.77
C ALA A 192 21.97 9.00 -7.37
N TYR A 193 22.97 9.15 -8.25
CA TYR A 193 23.56 8.05 -9.00
C TYR A 193 25.01 7.83 -8.61
N HIS A 194 25.33 6.59 -8.25
CA HIS A 194 26.68 6.12 -7.96
C HIS A 194 27.01 4.97 -8.90
N PRO A 195 27.54 5.24 -10.12
CA PRO A 195 27.78 4.21 -11.13
C PRO A 195 28.83 3.18 -10.70
N ASN A 196 29.75 3.58 -9.83
CA ASN A 196 30.85 2.73 -9.36
C ASN A 196 30.44 1.80 -8.20
N TRP A 197 29.19 1.88 -7.74
CA TRP A 197 28.67 1.03 -6.67
C TRP A 197 27.86 -0.14 -7.26
N PRO A 198 27.80 -1.30 -6.57
CA PRO A 198 26.99 -2.43 -7.02
C PRO A 198 25.50 -2.07 -7.23
N VAL A 199 25.01 -1.11 -6.44
CA VAL A 199 23.67 -0.55 -6.53
C VAL A 199 23.77 0.92 -6.89
N SER A 200 23.28 1.27 -8.08
CA SER A 200 23.39 2.63 -8.63
C SER A 200 22.64 3.69 -7.82
N ARG A 201 21.67 3.28 -7.00
CA ARG A 201 20.82 4.13 -6.15
C ARG A 201 20.64 3.51 -4.76
N PRO A 202 21.59 3.69 -3.83
CA PRO A 202 21.55 3.04 -2.52
C PRO A 202 20.34 3.46 -1.68
N HIS A 203 19.88 4.71 -1.79
CA HIS A 203 18.69 5.20 -1.11
C HIS A 203 17.41 4.41 -1.46
N ALA A 204 17.34 3.82 -2.66
CA ALA A 204 16.21 2.99 -3.06
C ALA A 204 16.10 1.71 -2.21
N LEU A 205 17.23 1.21 -1.67
CA LEU A 205 17.23 0.07 -0.75
C LEU A 205 16.58 0.41 0.58
N GLY A 206 16.81 1.63 1.09
CA GLY A 206 16.17 2.11 2.31
C GLY A 206 14.65 2.14 2.17
N VAL A 207 14.14 2.71 1.06
CA VAL A 207 12.69 2.73 0.76
C VAL A 207 12.14 1.31 0.58
N ALA A 208 12.87 0.44 -0.14
CA ALA A 208 12.49 -0.95 -0.32
C ALA A 208 12.41 -1.71 1.01
N ALA A 209 13.31 -1.44 1.95
CA ALA A 209 13.27 -2.03 3.28
C ALA A 209 12.02 -1.61 4.05
N VAL A 210 11.60 -0.35 3.97
CA VAL A 210 10.36 0.13 4.60
C VAL A 210 9.13 -0.54 3.98
N PHE A 211 9.06 -0.66 2.65
CA PHE A 211 8.00 -1.43 1.99
C PHE A 211 7.99 -2.90 2.40
N LEU A 212 9.17 -3.52 2.52
CA LEU A 212 9.29 -4.92 2.92
C LEU A 212 8.80 -5.11 4.36
N LEU A 213 9.12 -4.20 5.27
CA LEU A 213 8.60 -4.21 6.63
C LEU A 213 7.08 -4.08 6.67
N ALA A 214 6.52 -3.14 5.89
CA ALA A 214 5.07 -2.99 5.77
C ALA A 214 4.43 -4.28 5.22
N LEU A 215 4.99 -4.86 4.16
CA LEU A 215 4.51 -6.11 3.55
C LEU A 215 4.53 -7.27 4.55
N ILE A 216 5.67 -7.50 5.22
CA ILE A 216 5.78 -8.53 6.26
C ILE A 216 4.73 -8.30 7.36
N GLY A 217 4.50 -7.04 7.74
CA GLY A 217 3.46 -6.65 8.68
C GLY A 217 2.07 -7.09 8.25
N TYR A 218 1.66 -6.75 7.03
CA TYR A 218 0.36 -7.15 6.47
C TYR A 218 0.22 -8.67 6.32
N LEU A 219 1.27 -9.37 5.90
CA LEU A 219 1.26 -10.84 5.78
C LEU A 219 1.08 -11.52 7.14
N ARG A 220 1.76 -11.03 8.18
CA ARG A 220 1.64 -11.57 9.55
C ARG A 220 0.29 -11.29 10.18
N ARG A 221 -0.32 -10.14 9.87
CA ARG A 221 -1.63 -9.75 10.44
C ARG A 221 -2.77 -10.63 9.90
N GLY A 222 -2.64 -11.18 8.69
CA GLY A 222 -3.56 -12.20 8.15
C GLY A 222 -4.99 -11.71 7.85
N VAL A 223 -5.28 -10.41 7.95
CA VAL A 223 -6.63 -9.81 7.85
C VAL A 223 -7.07 -9.60 6.39
N TRP A 224 -6.66 -10.49 5.49
CA TRP A 224 -6.96 -10.39 4.06
C TRP A 224 -8.36 -10.96 3.76
N HIS A 225 -9.42 -10.46 4.40
CA HIS A 225 -10.81 -10.85 4.16
C HIS A 225 -11.78 -9.68 4.37
#